data_AF-A0A7S1ZHL2-F1
#
_entry.id   AF-A0A7S1ZHL2-F1
#
_cell.length_a   1.000
_cell.length_b   1.000
_cell.length_c   1.000
_cell.angle_alpha   90.00
_cell.angle_beta   90.00
_cell.angle_gamma   90.00
#
_symmetry.space_group_name_H-M   'P 1'
#
loop_
_entity.id
_entity.type
_entity.pdbx_description
1 polymer ?
#
loop_
_entity_poly.entity_id
_entity_poly.type
_entity_poly.pdbx_seq_one_letter_code
_entity_poly.pdbx_strand_id
1 'polypeptide(L)'
;RDLQASSNLSQIQSVTLHRVIDNKPMTLTSDEMWVALNYQLIHSLDFLPLTHLGHAKKQFPNGSYHSDSAFLSEYHELYNLLQSKNKLFVNIQPIQLLSEELTDCPPWNFYSFVKAMLSPKLVSDTVEKLTFKSIQRFSDAIGHSLTYEFSYVEKKDDSS
;
A
#
# COMPACT_ATOMS: atom_id res chain seq x y z
N ARG A 1 -5.70 4.11 9.55
CA ARG A 1 -5.46 3.28 10.76
C ARG A 1 -4.08 3.63 11.30
N ASP A 2 -3.95 4.11 12.52
CA ASP A 2 -2.68 4.61 13.06
C ASP A 2 -1.56 3.55 13.02
N LEU A 3 -0.49 3.84 12.29
CA LEU A 3 0.81 3.15 12.34
C LEU A 3 1.53 3.35 13.70
N GLN A 4 0.79 3.56 14.78
CA GLN A 4 1.29 3.60 16.16
C GLN A 4 1.72 2.21 16.68
N ALA A 5 1.58 1.16 15.86
CA ALA A 5 2.09 -0.19 16.15
C ALA A 5 3.62 -0.35 15.90
N SER A 6 4.37 0.73 15.69
CA SER A 6 5.78 0.67 15.27
C SER A 6 6.70 -0.04 16.28
N SER A 7 6.32 -0.10 17.57
CA SER A 7 7.06 -0.82 18.62
C SER A 7 6.75 -2.32 18.70
N ASN A 8 5.62 -2.78 18.17
CA ASN A 8 5.17 -4.18 18.28
C ASN A 8 5.58 -5.05 17.07
N LEU A 9 6.01 -4.43 15.96
CA LEU A 9 6.39 -5.16 14.74
C LEU A 9 7.59 -6.10 14.92
N SER A 10 8.55 -5.75 15.78
CA SER A 10 9.70 -6.63 16.09
C SER A 10 9.33 -7.82 16.98
N GLN A 11 8.16 -7.78 17.61
CA GLN A 11 7.66 -8.84 18.47
C GLN A 11 6.77 -9.83 17.72
N ILE A 12 6.44 -9.57 16.45
CA ILE A 12 5.66 -10.48 15.62
C ILE A 12 6.48 -11.76 15.41
N GLN A 13 5.91 -12.88 15.84
CA GLN A 13 6.44 -14.22 15.64
C GLN A 13 5.93 -14.82 14.33
N SER A 14 4.63 -14.65 14.04
CA SER A 14 3.99 -15.16 12.84
C SER A 14 2.73 -14.38 12.47
N VAL A 15 2.29 -14.55 11.22
CA VAL A 15 0.99 -14.10 10.73
C VAL A 15 0.25 -15.29 10.13
N THR A 16 -1.01 -15.45 10.53
CA THR A 16 -1.92 -16.43 9.94
C THR A 16 -2.95 -15.70 9.09
N LEU A 17 -3.13 -16.12 7.84
CA LEU A 17 -4.00 -15.50 6.85
C LEU A 17 -4.56 -16.56 5.89
N HIS A 18 -5.41 -16.17 4.94
CA HIS A 18 -5.95 -17.07 3.93
C HIS A 18 -5.35 -16.80 2.56
N ARG A 19 -5.04 -17.86 1.80
CA ARG A 19 -4.44 -17.72 0.47
C ARG A 19 -5.48 -17.27 -0.56
N VAL A 20 -5.05 -16.43 -1.49
CA VAL A 20 -5.92 -15.93 -2.57
C VAL A 20 -6.32 -17.04 -3.56
N ILE A 21 -5.55 -18.11 -3.71
CA ILE A 21 -5.82 -19.12 -4.76
C ILE A 21 -6.95 -20.08 -4.36
N ASP A 22 -6.94 -20.55 -3.11
CA ASP A 22 -7.84 -21.61 -2.64
C ASP A 22 -8.44 -21.36 -1.27
N ASN A 23 -8.27 -20.14 -0.74
CA ASN A 23 -8.76 -19.71 0.57
C ASN A 23 -8.34 -20.60 1.74
N LYS A 24 -7.29 -21.43 1.58
CA LYS A 24 -6.79 -22.23 2.70
C LYS A 24 -5.99 -21.36 3.66
N PRO A 25 -6.02 -21.66 4.97
CA PRO A 25 -5.18 -20.97 5.93
C PRO A 25 -3.71 -21.21 5.60
N MET A 26 -2.92 -20.17 5.79
CA MET A 26 -1.47 -20.16 5.66
C MET A 26 -0.90 -19.37 6.82
N THR A 27 0.15 -19.90 7.43
CA THR A 27 0.91 -19.21 8.46
C THR A 27 2.30 -18.93 7.92
N LEU A 28 2.74 -17.68 8.04
CA LEU A 28 4.11 -17.26 7.75
C LEU A 28 4.79 -16.90 9.05
N THR A 29 6.01 -17.36 9.25
CA THR A 29 6.90 -16.84 10.29
C THR A 29 7.22 -15.36 10.02
N SER A 30 7.73 -14.66 11.04
CA SER A 30 8.15 -13.26 10.91
C SER A 30 9.12 -13.05 9.75
N ASP A 31 10.11 -13.93 9.61
CA ASP A 31 11.11 -13.82 8.54
C ASP A 31 10.50 -14.07 7.16
N GLU A 32 9.65 -15.10 7.02
CA GLU A 32 8.91 -15.36 5.78
C GLU A 32 7.99 -14.21 5.40
N MET A 33 7.33 -13.58 6.39
CA MET A 33 6.49 -12.40 6.17
C MET A 33 7.32 -11.24 5.60
N TRP A 34 8.49 -10.94 6.16
CA TRP A 34 9.35 -9.88 5.63
C TRP A 34 9.84 -10.18 4.22
N VAL A 35 10.16 -11.44 3.92
CA VAL A 35 10.51 -11.88 2.56
C VAL A 35 9.32 -11.69 1.61
N ALA A 36 8.12 -12.11 1.99
CA ALA A 36 6.90 -11.93 1.20
C ALA A 36 6.59 -10.45 0.92
N LEU A 37 6.80 -9.57 1.90
CA LEU A 37 6.64 -8.12 1.71
C LEU A 37 7.66 -7.52 0.73
N ASN A 38 8.89 -8.04 0.71
CA ASN A 38 9.88 -7.63 -0.30
C ASN A 38 9.48 -8.10 -1.70
N TYR A 39 8.94 -9.31 -1.82
CA TYR A 39 8.36 -9.78 -3.09
C TYR A 39 7.19 -8.90 -3.53
N GLN A 40 6.32 -8.50 -2.60
CA GLN A 40 5.22 -7.58 -2.90
C GLN A 40 5.76 -6.23 -3.40
N LEU A 41 6.83 -5.70 -2.79
CA LEU A 41 7.46 -4.46 -3.22
C LEU A 41 8.01 -4.56 -4.65
N ILE A 42 8.69 -5.66 -5.00
CA ILE A 42 9.13 -5.91 -6.38
C ILE A 42 7.92 -6.03 -7.30
N HIS A 43 6.91 -6.80 -6.89
CA HIS A 43 5.74 -7.10 -7.70
C HIS A 43 4.93 -5.85 -8.01
N SER A 44 4.94 -4.86 -7.12
CA SER A 44 4.39 -3.55 -7.42
C SER A 44 5.04 -2.98 -8.70
N LEU A 45 6.35 -3.10 -8.89
CA LEU A 45 7.00 -2.57 -10.09
C LEU A 45 6.52 -3.20 -11.40
N ASP A 46 6.12 -4.48 -11.39
CA ASP A 46 5.67 -5.21 -12.58
C ASP A 46 4.44 -4.57 -13.23
N PHE A 47 3.57 -3.95 -12.41
CA PHE A 47 2.35 -3.32 -12.89
C PHE A 47 2.44 -1.81 -13.01
N LEU A 48 3.63 -1.21 -12.81
CA LEU A 48 3.78 0.21 -13.08
C LEU A 48 3.61 0.45 -14.58
N PRO A 49 2.65 1.29 -15.00
CA PRO A 49 2.53 1.68 -16.40
C PRO A 49 3.87 2.25 -16.90
N LEU A 50 4.29 1.88 -18.11
CA LEU A 50 5.49 2.41 -18.78
C LEU A 50 5.54 3.95 -18.78
N THR A 51 4.39 4.58 -18.65
CA THR A 51 4.25 6.03 -18.57
C THR A 51 4.83 6.65 -17.30
N HIS A 52 4.95 5.89 -16.22
CA HIS A 52 5.58 6.32 -14.96
C HIS A 52 7.11 6.19 -14.98
N LEU A 53 7.66 5.36 -15.88
CA LEU A 53 9.10 5.13 -16.02
C LEU A 53 9.74 6.16 -16.98
N GLY A 54 9.55 7.46 -16.73
CA GLY A 54 10.30 8.58 -17.34
C GLY A 54 10.24 8.76 -18.87
N HIS A 55 9.77 7.78 -19.64
CA HIS A 55 9.83 7.76 -21.11
C HIS A 55 8.56 8.28 -21.78
N ALA A 56 7.41 8.28 -21.11
CA ALA A 56 6.18 8.86 -21.68
C ALA A 56 6.18 10.39 -21.71
N LYS A 57 7.14 11.06 -21.07
CA LYS A 57 7.32 12.52 -21.17
C LYS A 57 7.55 13.01 -22.60
N LYS A 58 8.09 12.17 -23.50
CA LYS A 58 8.32 12.55 -24.90
C LYS A 58 7.09 12.39 -25.82
N GLN A 59 6.11 11.58 -25.44
CA GLN A 59 5.00 11.23 -26.35
C GLN A 59 3.72 12.01 -26.11
N PHE A 60 3.51 12.63 -24.93
CA PHE A 60 2.26 13.30 -24.61
C PHE A 60 2.47 14.59 -23.79
N PRO A 61 2.79 15.73 -24.44
CA PRO A 61 3.02 17.01 -23.75
C PRO A 61 1.76 17.62 -23.10
N ASN A 62 0.56 17.13 -23.46
CA ASN A 62 -0.73 17.66 -22.96
C ASN A 62 -1.58 16.59 -22.26
N GLY A 63 -0.99 15.45 -21.90
CA GLY A 63 -1.71 14.35 -21.27
C GLY A 63 -1.92 14.62 -19.78
N SER A 64 -3.18 14.80 -19.37
CA SER A 64 -3.58 14.85 -17.96
C SER A 64 -3.37 13.48 -17.31
N TYR A 65 -2.13 13.14 -16.99
CA TYR A 65 -1.80 11.95 -16.24
C TYR A 65 -2.26 12.16 -14.79
N HIS A 66 -3.24 11.37 -14.36
CA HIS A 66 -3.57 11.25 -12.95
C HIS A 66 -2.41 10.53 -12.25
N SER A 67 -1.45 11.31 -11.74
CA SER A 67 -0.35 10.85 -10.90
C SER A 67 -0.81 10.30 -9.54
N ASP A 68 -2.11 10.42 -9.23
CA ASP A 68 -2.83 9.81 -8.10
C ASP A 68 -2.98 8.28 -8.27
N SER A 69 -1.94 7.57 -8.72
CA SER A 69 -2.00 6.12 -8.67
C SER A 69 -1.83 5.69 -7.20
N ALA A 70 -2.92 5.25 -6.57
CA ALA A 70 -2.91 4.67 -5.22
C ALA A 70 -1.76 3.65 -5.05
N PHE A 71 -1.44 2.97 -6.14
CA PHE A 71 -0.36 2.04 -6.31
C PHE A 71 1.06 2.60 -6.04
N LEU A 72 1.38 3.83 -6.49
CA LEU A 72 2.66 4.48 -6.16
C LEU A 72 2.71 4.88 -4.68
N SER A 73 1.58 5.30 -4.11
CA SER A 73 1.49 5.59 -2.67
C SER A 73 1.75 4.35 -1.84
N GLU A 74 1.10 3.22 -2.18
CA GLU A 74 1.29 1.92 -1.55
C GLU A 74 2.75 1.44 -1.67
N TYR A 75 3.37 1.60 -2.84
CA TYR A 75 4.79 1.29 -3.05
C TYR A 75 5.69 2.10 -2.11
N HIS A 76 5.46 3.42 -2.02
CA HIS A 76 6.26 4.30 -1.17
C HIS A 76 6.07 3.99 0.32
N GLU A 77 4.85 3.73 0.76
CA GLU A 77 4.56 3.34 2.14
C GLU A 77 5.25 2.02 2.50
N LEU A 78 5.17 1.01 1.63
CA LEU A 78 5.82 -0.28 1.82
C LEU A 78 7.35 -0.15 1.81
N TYR A 79 7.91 0.60 0.85
CA TYR A 79 9.34 0.87 0.77
C TYR A 79 9.85 1.53 2.06
N ASN A 80 9.17 2.59 2.52
CA ASN A 80 9.53 3.31 3.74
C ASN A 80 9.41 2.42 4.99
N LEU A 81 8.38 1.58 5.06
CA LEU A 81 8.22 0.60 6.14
C LEU A 81 9.42 -0.36 6.18
N LEU A 82 9.76 -1.00 5.07
CA LEU A 82 10.85 -1.97 4.98
C LEU A 82 12.21 -1.31 5.27
N GLN A 83 12.44 -0.11 4.76
CA GLN A 83 13.66 0.65 5.01
C GLN A 83 13.78 1.04 6.49
N SER A 84 12.72 1.58 7.09
CA SER A 84 12.72 2.00 8.51
C SER A 84 12.96 0.85 9.50
N LYS A 85 12.64 -0.38 9.09
CA LYS A 85 12.83 -1.59 9.91
C LYS A 85 14.10 -2.36 9.58
N ASN A 86 14.94 -1.86 8.67
CA ASN A 86 16.12 -2.57 8.17
C ASN A 86 15.76 -3.98 7.64
N LYS A 87 14.60 -4.09 6.98
CA LYS A 87 14.06 -5.31 6.37
C LYS A 87 13.91 -5.18 4.86
N LEU A 88 14.56 -4.18 4.26
CA LEU A 88 14.66 -4.04 2.82
C LEU A 88 15.80 -4.94 2.32
N PHE A 89 15.45 -6.05 1.66
CA PHE A 89 16.40 -7.03 1.15
C PHE A 89 16.71 -6.83 -0.34
N VAL A 90 15.84 -6.08 -1.02
CA VAL A 90 15.90 -5.88 -2.47
C VAL A 90 16.69 -4.62 -2.80
N ASN A 91 17.56 -4.72 -3.81
CA ASN A 91 18.34 -3.57 -4.30
C ASN A 91 17.52 -2.79 -5.33
N ILE A 92 16.62 -1.96 -4.85
CA ILE A 92 15.74 -1.13 -5.68
C ILE A 92 15.94 0.32 -5.26
N GLN A 93 16.05 1.20 -6.25
CA GLN A 93 16.12 2.64 -5.99
C GLN A 93 14.72 3.18 -5.70
N PRO A 94 14.58 4.15 -4.77
CA PRO A 94 13.30 4.80 -4.56
C PRO A 94 12.87 5.46 -5.87
N ILE A 95 11.62 5.20 -6.30
CA ILE A 95 11.06 5.85 -7.48
C ILE A 95 10.92 7.32 -7.15
N GLN A 96 11.59 8.19 -7.89
CA GLN A 96 11.36 9.61 -7.74
C GLN A 96 10.03 9.96 -8.40
N LEU A 97 9.03 10.24 -7.57
CA LEU A 97 7.83 10.93 -8.04
C LEU A 97 8.28 12.32 -8.51
N LEU A 98 8.34 12.53 -9.83
CA LEU A 98 8.55 13.86 -10.37
C LEU A 98 7.33 14.69 -9.98
N SER A 99 7.48 15.46 -8.90
CA SER A 99 6.56 16.53 -8.54
C SER A 99 6.60 17.56 -9.67
N GLU A 100 5.72 17.43 -10.64
CA GLU A 100 5.35 18.58 -11.47
C GLU A 100 4.32 19.41 -10.69
N GLU A 101 4.63 20.69 -10.48
CA GLU A 101 3.58 21.69 -10.26
C GLU A 101 2.56 21.54 -11.39
N LEU A 102 1.37 21.04 -11.06
CA LEU A 102 0.24 20.97 -11.99
C LEU A 102 -0.18 22.40 -12.35
N THR A 103 0.33 22.93 -13.46
CA THR A 103 -0.01 24.28 -13.96
C THR A 103 -1.26 24.32 -14.83
N ASP A 104 -1.87 23.19 -15.18
CA ASP A 104 -3.15 23.14 -15.90
C ASP A 104 -4.21 22.39 -15.10
N CYS A 105 -4.93 23.14 -14.26
CA CYS A 105 -6.12 22.65 -13.58
C CYS A 105 -7.27 22.58 -14.60
N PRO A 106 -7.95 21.43 -14.79
CA PRO A 106 -9.13 21.37 -15.64
C PRO A 106 -10.19 22.38 -15.16
N PRO A 107 -11.06 22.91 -16.04
CA PRO A 107 -12.05 23.90 -15.65
C PRO A 107 -12.87 23.36 -14.47
N TRP A 108 -13.03 24.19 -13.44
CA TRP A 108 -13.73 23.84 -12.21
C TRP A 108 -15.11 23.26 -12.52
N ASN A 109 -15.25 21.95 -12.39
CA ASN A 109 -16.56 21.30 -12.37
C ASN A 109 -17.02 21.18 -10.92
N PHE A 110 -18.34 21.00 -10.72
CA PHE A 110 -18.95 20.90 -9.39
C PHE A 110 -18.28 19.83 -8.53
N TYR A 111 -17.84 18.73 -9.15
CA TYR A 111 -17.12 17.66 -8.47
C TYR A 111 -15.73 18.11 -7.98
N SER A 112 -14.94 18.82 -8.80
CA SER A 112 -13.66 19.40 -8.42
C SER A 112 -13.81 20.45 -7.31
N PHE A 113 -14.90 21.21 -7.32
CA PHE A 113 -15.23 22.18 -6.27
C PHE A 113 -15.51 21.51 -4.93
N VAL A 114 -16.38 20.49 -4.92
CA VAL A 114 -16.69 19.72 -3.71
C VAL A 114 -15.44 18.98 -3.21
N LYS A 115 -14.63 18.41 -4.11
CA LYS A 115 -13.36 17.74 -3.77
C LYS A 115 -12.34 18.71 -3.16
N ALA A 116 -12.27 19.95 -3.64
CA ALA A 116 -11.38 20.98 -3.09
C ALA A 116 -11.86 21.55 -1.74
N MET A 117 -13.17 21.53 -1.49
CA MET A 117 -13.76 22.06 -0.25
C MET A 117 -13.78 21.02 0.89
N LEU A 118 -13.72 19.72 0.57
CA LEU A 118 -13.50 18.66 1.54
C LEU A 118 -12.02 18.57 1.89
N SER A 119 -11.70 18.33 3.17
CA SER A 119 -10.30 18.13 3.55
C SER A 119 -9.75 16.90 2.83
N PRO A 120 -8.49 16.92 2.36
CA PRO A 120 -7.85 15.77 1.70
C PRO A 120 -7.98 14.48 2.52
N LYS A 121 -7.94 14.61 3.86
CA LYS A 121 -8.16 13.53 4.81
C LYS A 121 -9.56 12.91 4.76
N LEU A 122 -10.61 13.73 4.65
CA LEU A 122 -11.98 13.21 4.58
C LEU A 122 -12.25 12.49 3.25
N VAL A 123 -11.68 13.00 2.16
CA VAL A 123 -11.77 12.37 0.84
C VAL A 123 -11.00 11.05 0.84
N SER A 124 -9.77 11.01 1.36
CA SER A 124 -8.98 9.78 1.46
C SER A 124 -9.65 8.73 2.31
N ASP A 125 -10.14 9.10 3.50
CA ASP A 125 -10.78 8.15 4.44
C ASP A 125 -12.07 7.56 3.86
N THR A 126 -12.83 8.35 3.09
CA THR A 126 -14.06 7.89 2.45
C THR A 126 -13.75 6.94 1.30
N VAL A 127 -12.79 7.29 0.46
CA VAL A 127 -12.34 6.44 -0.65
C VAL A 127 -11.77 5.13 -0.13
N GLU A 128 -10.92 5.15 0.91
CA GLU A 128 -10.35 3.95 1.54
C GLU A 128 -11.45 3.02 2.05
N LYS A 129 -12.45 3.56 2.77
CA LYS A 129 -13.60 2.77 3.27
C LYS A 129 -14.42 2.15 2.16
N LEU A 130 -14.64 2.87 1.06
CA LEU A 130 -15.39 2.35 -0.09
C LEU A 130 -14.61 1.25 -0.81
N THR A 131 -13.31 1.46 -1.01
CA THR A 131 -12.41 0.44 -1.58
C THR A 131 -12.39 -0.81 -0.71
N PHE A 132 -12.23 -0.66 0.61
CA PHE A 132 -12.27 -1.80 1.53
C PHE A 132 -13.59 -2.57 1.45
N LYS A 133 -14.73 -1.87 1.48
CA LYS A 133 -16.05 -2.52 1.33
C LYS A 133 -16.20 -3.24 0.00
N SER A 134 -15.65 -2.68 -1.07
CA SER A 134 -15.65 -3.29 -2.40
C SER A 134 -14.86 -4.60 -2.39
N ILE A 135 -13.62 -4.58 -1.89
CA ILE A 135 -12.76 -5.76 -1.77
C ILE A 135 -13.42 -6.82 -0.89
N GLN A 136 -14.00 -6.43 0.25
CA GLN A 136 -14.72 -7.34 1.13
C GLN A 136 -15.89 -8.00 0.40
N ARG A 137 -16.73 -7.21 -0.29
CA ARG A 137 -17.86 -7.74 -1.05
C ARG A 137 -17.42 -8.73 -2.14
N PHE A 138 -16.36 -8.43 -2.88
CA PHE A 138 -15.82 -9.34 -3.89
C PHE A 138 -15.27 -10.62 -3.26
N SER A 139 -14.61 -10.51 -2.11
CA SER A 139 -14.08 -11.65 -1.36
C SER A 139 -15.22 -12.53 -0.85
N ASP A 140 -16.26 -11.95 -0.26
CA ASP A 140 -17.44 -12.67 0.21
C ASP A 140 -18.15 -13.39 -0.95
N ALA A 141 -18.25 -12.75 -2.11
CA ALA A 141 -18.89 -13.31 -3.30
C ALA A 141 -18.19 -14.57 -3.85
N ILE A 142 -16.88 -14.70 -3.65
CA ILE A 142 -16.09 -15.87 -4.05
C ILE A 142 -15.83 -16.83 -2.87
N GLY A 143 -16.39 -16.55 -1.69
CA GLY A 143 -16.19 -17.36 -0.48
C GLY A 143 -14.78 -17.26 0.11
N HIS A 144 -14.09 -16.13 -0.07
CA HIS A 144 -12.75 -15.86 0.44
C HIS A 144 -12.76 -15.03 1.71
N SER A 145 -11.81 -15.32 2.60
CA SER A 145 -11.60 -14.56 3.82
C SER A 145 -10.41 -13.61 3.68
N LEU A 146 -10.59 -12.36 4.12
CA LEU A 146 -9.51 -11.37 4.26
C LEU A 146 -8.98 -11.30 5.69
N THR A 147 -9.41 -12.20 6.57
CA THR A 147 -8.98 -12.20 7.97
C THR A 147 -7.53 -12.60 8.09
N TYR A 148 -6.79 -11.85 8.90
CA TYR A 148 -5.43 -12.17 9.31
C TYR A 148 -5.26 -11.96 10.81
N GLU A 149 -4.32 -12.69 11.40
CA GLU A 149 -4.00 -12.63 12.82
C GLU A 149 -2.48 -12.65 13.01
N PHE A 150 -1.99 -11.78 13.89
CA PHE A 150 -0.58 -11.77 14.29
C PHE A 150 -0.41 -12.49 15.63
N SER A 151 0.57 -13.38 15.70
CA SER A 151 1.07 -13.93 16.95
C SER A 151 2.33 -13.18 17.38
N TYR A 152 2.43 -12.85 18.66
CA TYR A 152 3.53 -12.06 19.23
C TYR A 152 4.31 -12.88 20.25
N VAL A 153 5.60 -12.60 20.40
CA VAL A 153 6.42 -13.13 21.49
C VAL A 153 6.00 -12.45 22.79
N GLU A 154 5.53 -13.24 23.76
CA GLU A 154 5.27 -12.75 25.12
C GLU A 154 6.58 -12.20 25.71
N LYS A 155 6.54 -10.95 26.20
CA LYS A 155 7.64 -10.46 27.04
C LYS A 155 7.59 -11.25 28.34
N LYS A 156 8.63 -12.03 28.61
CA LYS A 156 8.91 -12.46 29.98
C LYS A 156 9.19 -11.18 30.77
N ASP A 157 8.33 -10.88 31.74
CA ASP A 157 8.63 -9.86 32.73
C ASP A 157 9.83 -10.34 33.53
N ASP A 158 11.01 -9.82 33.21
CA ASP A 158 12.21 -9.93 34.04
C ASP A 158 11.96 -9.18 35.35
N SER A 159 11.25 -9.84 36.26
CA SER A 159 11.10 -9.46 37.66
C SER A 159 11.84 -10.51 38.49
N SER A 160 13.12 -10.25 38.73
CA SER A 160 13.96 -10.91 39.73
C SER A 160 14.98 -9.92 40.25
#